data_AF-A0A378ANJ3-F1
#
_entry.id   AF-A0A378ANJ3-F1
#
_cell.length_a   1.000
_cell.length_b   1.000
_cell.length_c   1.000
_cell.angle_alpha   90.00
_cell.angle_beta   90.00
_cell.angle_gamma   90.00
#
_symmetry.space_group_name_H-M   'P 1'
#
loop_
_entity.id
_entity.type
_entity.pdbx_description
1 polymer ?
#
loop_
_entity_poly.entity_id
_entity_poly.type
_entity_poly.pdbx_seq_one_letter_code
_entity_poly.pdbx_strand_id
1 'polypeptide(L)'
;MSKNKLSKGQQRRVKANHQRRLKTTAEKADYDDNLFGETSEGIVISRFGMHADVESADGSVHRCNIRRTIRSLVTGDRVVWRPGKDAADGVSVKGIVEAVHDRASVLTRPDFYDGVKPIAANIDQIVVVSAILPELSLNIIDRYLVACEAQDIEPLIVLNKIDLLDDDGLRFVNEQMDIYRNIGYRRAAGFQSDSGRP
;
A
#
# COMPACT_ATOMS: atom_id res chain seq x y z
N MET A 1 12.77 19.19 18.50
CA MET A 1 11.89 20.30 18.04
C MET A 1 10.46 19.81 17.99
N SER A 2 9.62 20.24 18.94
CA SER A 2 8.22 19.79 19.10
C SER A 2 7.37 20.16 17.87
N LYS A 3 6.73 19.18 17.23
CA LYS A 3 5.71 19.44 16.19
C LYS A 3 4.53 20.14 16.86
N ASN A 4 4.35 21.44 16.59
CA ASN A 4 3.20 22.21 17.07
C ASN A 4 1.90 21.54 16.60
N LYS A 5 1.14 21.01 17.56
CA LYS A 5 -0.16 20.37 17.31
C LYS A 5 -1.17 21.44 16.87
N LEU A 6 -1.81 21.23 15.73
CA LEU A 6 -2.87 22.08 15.20
C LEU A 6 -3.99 22.25 16.23
N SER A 7 -4.48 23.48 16.41
CA SER A 7 -5.65 23.79 17.23
C SER A 7 -6.91 23.07 16.72
N LYS A 8 -7.87 22.77 17.61
CA LYS A 8 -9.15 22.12 17.25
C LYS A 8 -9.88 22.85 16.10
N GLY A 9 -9.82 24.18 16.08
CA GLY A 9 -10.38 24.99 14.98
C GLY A 9 -9.64 24.80 13.66
N GLN A 10 -8.30 24.74 13.70
CA GLN A 10 -7.47 24.46 12.52
C GLN A 10 -7.70 23.03 12.00
N GLN A 11 -7.84 22.04 12.89
CA GLN A 11 -8.15 20.66 12.50
C GLN A 11 -9.51 20.55 11.80
N ARG A 12 -10.53 21.26 12.28
CA ARG A 12 -11.85 21.32 11.62
C ARG A 12 -11.74 21.93 10.22
N ARG A 13 -11.00 23.03 10.07
CA ARG A 13 -10.76 23.67 8.76
C ARG A 13 -9.99 22.75 7.80
N VAL A 14 -8.97 22.05 8.29
CA VAL A 14 -8.22 21.06 7.48
C VAL A 14 -9.13 19.92 7.01
N LYS A 15 -9.97 19.36 7.90
CA LYS A 15 -10.91 18.30 7.53
C LYS A 15 -11.94 18.77 6.49
N ALA A 16 -12.49 19.98 6.68
CA ALA A 16 -13.43 20.57 5.73
C ALA A 16 -12.78 20.83 4.36
N ASN A 17 -11.54 21.33 4.33
CA ASN A 17 -10.81 21.55 3.08
C ASN A 17 -10.42 20.24 2.40
N HIS A 18 -10.02 19.22 3.15
CA HIS A 18 -9.74 17.88 2.62
C HIS A 18 -10.99 17.26 1.99
N GLN A 19 -12.14 17.29 2.67
CA GLN A 19 -13.40 16.83 2.10
C GLN A 19 -13.85 17.62 0.87
N ARG A 20 -13.58 18.94 0.81
CA ARG A 20 -13.86 19.75 -0.38
C ARG A 20 -13.01 19.31 -1.57
N ARG A 21 -11.72 19.06 -1.36
CA ARG A 21 -10.79 18.61 -2.41
C ARG A 21 -11.12 17.22 -2.94
N LEU A 22 -11.66 16.33 -2.09
CA LEU A 22 -12.19 15.03 -2.54
C LEU A 22 -13.44 15.16 -3.43
N LYS A 23 -14.24 16.23 -3.27
CA LYS A 23 -15.53 16.40 -3.97
C LYS A 23 -15.48 17.34 -5.17
N THR A 24 -14.45 18.16 -5.29
CA THR A 24 -14.43 19.29 -6.23
C THR A 24 -13.21 19.18 -7.13
N THR A 25 -13.42 18.77 -8.38
CA THR A 25 -12.37 18.69 -9.42
C THR A 25 -11.86 20.07 -9.83
N ALA A 26 -12.66 21.13 -9.62
CA ALA A 26 -12.32 22.49 -10.00
C ALA A 26 -12.91 23.48 -8.98
N GLU A 27 -12.09 24.07 -8.09
CA GLU A 27 -12.08 25.53 -7.85
C GLU A 27 -11.24 26.03 -6.67
N LYS A 28 -10.69 27.23 -6.91
CA LYS A 28 -9.89 28.17 -6.09
C LYS A 28 -8.47 27.72 -5.73
N ALA A 29 -7.59 28.05 -6.66
CA ALA A 29 -6.15 28.13 -6.51
C ALA A 29 -5.75 29.01 -5.30
N ASP A 30 -5.09 28.44 -4.30
CA ASP A 30 -4.21 29.22 -3.40
C ASP A 30 -3.07 29.84 -4.24
N TYR A 31 -2.37 30.86 -3.75
CA TYR A 31 -1.32 31.57 -4.54
C TYR A 31 -0.19 30.64 -5.06
N ASP A 32 -0.04 29.46 -4.46
CA ASP A 32 0.91 28.39 -4.81
C ASP A 32 0.35 27.42 -5.90
N ASP A 33 -0.96 27.50 -6.21
CA ASP A 33 -1.67 26.54 -7.08
C ASP A 33 -1.54 26.84 -8.59
N ASN A 34 -0.99 27.99 -8.97
CA ASN A 34 -0.75 28.31 -10.39
C ASN A 34 0.38 27.45 -11.01
N LEU A 35 1.27 26.91 -10.17
CA LEU A 35 2.37 26.02 -10.56
C LEU A 35 1.94 24.58 -10.84
N PHE A 36 0.67 24.23 -10.60
CA PHE A 36 0.16 22.87 -10.78
C PHE A 36 -0.94 22.82 -11.84
N GLY A 37 -1.02 21.69 -12.55
CA GLY A 37 -2.01 21.37 -13.57
C GLY A 37 -3.40 21.13 -12.99
N GLU A 38 -4.25 20.47 -13.77
CA GLU A 38 -5.58 20.10 -13.32
C GLU A 38 -5.55 18.99 -12.27
N THR A 39 -6.64 18.89 -11.52
CA THR A 39 -6.83 17.87 -10.50
C THR A 39 -7.13 16.52 -11.13
N SER A 40 -6.39 15.50 -10.72
CA SER A 40 -6.52 14.13 -11.23
C SER A 40 -6.57 13.11 -10.09
N GLU A 41 -7.21 11.98 -10.38
CA GLU A 41 -7.16 10.79 -9.53
C GLU A 41 -5.86 10.01 -9.77
N GLY A 42 -5.43 9.25 -8.77
CA GLY A 42 -4.28 8.38 -8.89
C GLY A 42 -4.13 7.39 -7.74
N ILE A 43 -3.19 6.47 -7.88
CA ILE A 43 -2.86 5.45 -6.88
C ILE A 43 -1.41 5.62 -6.46
N VAL A 44 -1.14 5.60 -5.15
CA VAL A 44 0.24 5.62 -4.65
C VAL A 44 0.91 4.28 -4.92
N ILE A 45 1.95 4.28 -5.75
CA ILE A 45 2.78 3.09 -6.02
C ILE A 45 3.81 2.91 -4.91
N SER A 46 4.48 4.00 -4.52
CA SER A 46 5.54 3.94 -3.52
C SER A 46 5.65 5.24 -2.73
N ARG A 47 6.21 5.13 -1.52
CA ARG A 47 6.43 6.27 -0.62
C ARG A 47 7.90 6.39 -0.23
N PHE A 48 8.48 7.57 -0.51
CA PHE A 48 9.86 7.93 -0.17
C PHE A 48 9.87 9.13 0.79
N GLY A 49 9.56 8.89 2.06
CA GLY A 49 9.56 9.92 3.11
C GLY A 49 8.56 11.05 2.84
N MET A 50 9.06 12.15 2.28
CA MET A 50 8.31 13.37 1.94
C MET A 50 7.73 13.37 0.52
N HIS A 51 8.10 12.38 -0.30
CA HIS A 51 7.61 12.22 -1.67
C HIS A 51 6.87 10.87 -1.82
N ALA A 52 6.02 10.78 -2.83
CA ALA A 52 5.37 9.55 -3.26
C ALA A 52 5.34 9.50 -4.79
N ASP A 53 5.48 8.30 -5.35
CA ASP A 53 5.25 8.08 -6.78
C ASP A 53 3.78 7.67 -6.97
N VAL A 54 3.06 8.41 -7.81
CA VAL A 54 1.63 8.27 -8.05
C VAL A 54 1.40 7.82 -9.48
N GLU A 55 0.66 6.74 -9.65
CA GLU A 55 0.15 6.29 -10.95
C GLU A 55 -1.12 7.04 -11.30
N SER A 56 -1.14 7.62 -12.50
CA SER A 56 -2.31 8.23 -13.12
C SER A 56 -3.20 7.16 -13.79
N ALA A 57 -4.44 7.52 -14.13
CA ALA A 57 -5.36 6.62 -14.83
C ALA A 57 -4.87 6.16 -16.21
N ASP A 58 -3.92 6.88 -16.82
CA ASP A 58 -3.27 6.52 -18.09
C ASP A 58 -2.03 5.61 -17.91
N GLY A 59 -1.73 5.18 -16.67
CA GLY A 59 -0.56 4.36 -16.32
C GLY A 59 0.76 5.13 -16.21
N SER A 60 0.75 6.45 -16.42
CA SER A 60 1.96 7.26 -16.23
C SER A 60 2.27 7.46 -14.75
N VAL A 61 3.56 7.44 -14.39
CA VAL A 61 4.02 7.57 -13.00
C VAL A 61 4.62 8.94 -12.75
N HIS A 62 4.10 9.63 -11.74
CA HIS A 62 4.47 10.99 -11.39
C HIS A 62 5.00 11.07 -9.96
N ARG A 63 6.21 11.61 -9.82
CA ARG A 63 6.76 11.89 -8.49
C ARG A 63 6.12 13.13 -7.89
N CYS A 64 5.47 12.95 -6.74
CA CYS A 64 4.71 13.99 -6.08
C CYS A 64 5.23 14.32 -4.67
N ASN A 65 5.19 15.59 -4.32
CA ASN A 65 5.29 16.07 -2.94
C ASN A 65 4.00 15.77 -2.18
N ILE A 66 4.09 15.60 -0.86
CA ILE A 66 2.92 15.31 -0.02
C ILE A 66 2.52 16.58 0.74
N ARG A 67 1.26 17.03 0.61
CA ARG A 67 0.78 18.17 1.42
C ARG A 67 0.90 17.87 2.91
N ARG A 68 1.39 18.83 3.69
CA ARG A 68 1.59 18.71 5.15
C ARG A 68 0.32 18.37 5.94
N THR A 69 -0.85 18.62 5.36
CA THR A 69 -2.16 18.27 5.95
C THR A 69 -2.45 16.77 5.94
N ILE A 70 -1.80 16.02 5.05
CA ILE A 70 -1.94 14.56 4.95
C ILE A 70 -1.16 13.92 6.10
N ARG A 71 -1.87 13.23 6.99
CA ARG A 71 -1.28 12.60 8.19
C ARG A 71 -0.63 11.25 7.89
N SER A 72 -1.24 10.47 6.99
CA SER A 72 -0.79 9.15 6.59
C SER A 72 -1.01 9.01 5.09
N LEU A 73 -0.05 8.36 4.44
CA LEU A 73 -0.06 8.02 3.02
C LEU A 73 0.73 6.72 2.89
N VAL A 74 0.19 5.71 2.25
CA VAL A 74 0.86 4.41 2.06
C VAL A 74 0.65 3.92 0.64
N THR A 75 1.42 2.92 0.22
CA THR A 75 1.19 2.25 -1.05
C THR A 75 -0.23 1.68 -1.12
N GLY A 76 -0.88 1.84 -2.27
CA GLY A 76 -2.27 1.45 -2.51
C GLY A 76 -3.30 2.51 -2.11
N ASP A 77 -2.92 3.61 -1.46
CA ASP A 77 -3.84 4.73 -1.23
C ASP A 77 -4.31 5.34 -2.56
N ARG A 78 -5.64 5.48 -2.71
CA ARG A 78 -6.25 6.29 -3.76
C ARG A 78 -6.17 7.76 -3.37
N VAL A 79 -5.71 8.61 -4.28
CA VAL A 79 -5.41 10.01 -3.99
C VAL A 79 -5.90 10.94 -5.06
N VAL A 80 -6.18 12.17 -4.61
CA VAL A 80 -6.34 13.33 -5.48
C VAL A 80 -5.00 14.06 -5.53
N TRP A 81 -4.47 14.24 -6.73
CA TRP A 81 -3.17 14.86 -6.97
C TRP A 81 -3.23 15.82 -8.16
N ARG A 82 -2.20 16.66 -8.29
CA ARG A 82 -2.05 17.58 -9.42
C ARG A 82 -0.63 17.47 -9.97
N PRO A 83 -0.44 17.34 -11.30
CA PRO A 83 0.90 17.38 -11.89
C PRO A 83 1.49 18.78 -11.72
N GLY A 84 2.81 18.88 -11.61
CA GLY A 84 3.46 20.18 -11.69
C GLY A 84 3.45 20.67 -13.13
N LYS A 85 3.33 21.98 -13.32
CA LYS A 85 3.55 22.63 -14.61
C LYS A 85 5.03 22.92 -14.76
N ASP A 86 5.48 22.96 -16.02
CA ASP A 86 6.78 23.53 -16.33
C ASP A 86 6.73 25.03 -16.05
N ALA A 87 7.62 25.51 -15.20
CA ALA A 87 7.74 26.93 -14.94
C ALA A 87 8.44 27.61 -16.15
N ALA A 88 8.10 28.88 -16.38
CA ALA A 88 8.97 29.75 -17.17
C ALA A 88 10.38 29.70 -16.56
N ASP A 89 11.40 29.46 -17.38
CA ASP A 89 12.82 29.19 -17.03
C ASP A 89 13.25 27.72 -16.91
N GLY A 90 12.40 26.76 -17.33
CA GLY A 90 12.83 25.35 -17.51
C GLY A 90 12.96 24.56 -16.21
N VAL A 91 12.50 25.11 -15.09
CA VAL A 91 12.39 24.39 -13.82
C VAL A 91 11.05 23.67 -13.78
N SER A 92 11.08 22.35 -13.96
CA SER A 92 9.87 21.52 -13.83
C SER A 92 9.55 21.27 -12.34
N VAL A 93 8.33 21.61 -11.92
CA VAL A 93 7.87 21.38 -10.55
C VAL A 93 7.36 19.94 -10.44
N LYS A 94 7.71 19.24 -9.37
CA LYS A 94 7.15 17.90 -9.08
C LYS A 94 5.67 18.02 -8.73
N GLY A 95 4.87 16.98 -9.02
CA GLY A 95 3.44 16.97 -8.68
C GLY A 95 3.17 17.11 -7.18
N ILE A 96 1.89 17.21 -6.79
CA ILE A 96 1.50 17.33 -5.39
C ILE A 96 0.27 16.47 -5.07
N VAL A 97 0.37 15.67 -4.00
CA VAL A 97 -0.76 14.93 -3.43
C VAL A 97 -1.55 15.87 -2.53
N GLU A 98 -2.82 16.10 -2.86
CA GLU A 98 -3.65 17.07 -2.18
C GLU A 98 -4.56 16.46 -1.11
N ALA A 99 -5.12 15.30 -1.42
CA ALA A 99 -6.03 14.56 -0.58
C ALA A 99 -5.86 13.06 -0.78
N VAL A 100 -6.37 12.31 0.19
CA VAL A 100 -6.34 10.84 0.25
C VAL A 100 -7.77 10.41 0.48
N HIS A 101 -8.28 9.48 -0.34
CA HIS A 101 -9.61 8.91 -0.19
C HIS A 101 -9.69 8.00 1.04
N ASP A 102 -10.90 7.66 1.44
CA ASP A 102 -11.11 6.67 2.50
C ASP A 102 -10.63 5.28 2.04
N ARG A 103 -10.00 4.55 2.98
CA ARG A 103 -9.42 3.23 2.74
C ARG A 103 -10.49 2.16 2.90
N ALA A 104 -10.55 1.22 1.95
CA ALA A 104 -11.39 0.03 2.06
C ALA A 104 -10.78 -1.00 3.03
N SER A 105 -9.46 -1.15 3.01
CA SER A 105 -8.70 -2.00 3.92
C SER A 105 -7.38 -1.34 4.30
N VAL A 106 -6.78 -1.74 5.42
CA VAL A 106 -5.49 -1.19 5.87
C VAL A 106 -4.63 -2.26 6.52
N LEU A 107 -3.48 -2.55 5.94
CA LEU A 107 -2.50 -3.41 6.59
C LEU A 107 -1.68 -2.56 7.55
N THR A 108 -1.66 -2.97 8.82
CA THR A 108 -0.92 -2.27 9.87
C THR A 108 0.14 -3.13 10.50
N ARG A 109 1.23 -2.49 10.94
CA ARG A 109 2.31 -3.13 11.68
C ARG A 109 2.44 -2.46 13.05
N PRO A 110 2.45 -3.24 14.15
CA PRO A 110 2.81 -2.70 15.45
C PRO A 110 4.31 -2.35 15.47
N ASP A 111 4.60 -1.15 15.95
CA ASP A 111 5.93 -0.61 16.19
C ASP A 111 6.09 -0.41 17.71
N PHE A 112 7.19 -0.91 18.28
CA PHE A 112 7.43 -0.93 19.73
C PHE A 112 7.41 0.47 20.37
N TYR A 113 7.81 1.50 19.64
CA TYR A 113 7.91 2.87 20.17
C TYR A 113 6.84 3.80 19.62
N ASP A 114 6.41 3.59 18.37
CA ASP A 114 5.53 4.52 17.66
C ASP A 114 4.09 4.02 17.52
N GLY A 115 3.74 2.90 18.14
CA GLY A 115 2.41 2.31 18.10
C GLY A 115 2.09 1.65 16.76
N VAL A 116 0.82 1.65 16.36
CA VAL A 116 0.38 0.97 15.14
C VAL A 116 0.55 1.89 13.92
N LYS A 117 1.34 1.46 12.94
CA LYS A 117 1.56 2.20 11.69
C LYS A 117 0.94 1.47 10.49
N PRO A 118 0.18 2.16 9.63
CA PRO A 118 -0.24 1.58 8.35
C PRO A 118 0.97 1.42 7.43
N ILE A 119 1.05 0.29 6.75
CA ILE A 119 2.11 -0.03 5.78
C ILE A 119 1.58 -0.11 4.35
N ALA A 120 0.31 -0.48 4.16
CA ALA A 120 -0.37 -0.53 2.87
C ALA A 120 -1.89 -0.39 3.07
N ALA A 121 -2.60 -0.04 2.01
CA ALA A 121 -4.05 0.18 2.04
C ALA A 121 -4.72 -0.31 0.74
N ASN A 122 -6.03 -0.52 0.80
CA ASN A 122 -6.85 -1.00 -0.33
C ASN A 122 -6.30 -2.29 -0.94
N ILE A 123 -5.93 -3.22 -0.06
CA ILE A 123 -5.50 -4.58 -0.40
C ILE A 123 -6.73 -5.48 -0.36
N ASP A 124 -6.94 -6.25 -1.43
CA ASP A 124 -8.04 -7.22 -1.53
C ASP A 124 -7.60 -8.65 -1.18
N GLN A 125 -6.30 -8.95 -1.27
CA GLN A 125 -5.75 -10.27 -0.97
C GLN A 125 -4.32 -10.17 -0.42
N ILE A 126 -4.01 -10.99 0.60
CA ILE A 126 -2.64 -11.11 1.13
C ILE A 126 -2.09 -12.48 0.77
N VAL A 127 -0.93 -12.52 0.12
CA VAL A 127 -0.23 -13.76 -0.22
C VAL A 127 0.89 -14.01 0.79
N VAL A 128 0.73 -15.01 1.65
CA VAL A 128 1.71 -15.42 2.66
C VAL A 128 2.68 -16.41 2.03
N VAL A 129 3.84 -15.93 1.59
CA VAL A 129 4.87 -16.75 0.96
C VAL A 129 5.84 -17.28 2.02
N SER A 130 5.92 -18.61 2.17
CA SER A 130 6.89 -19.30 3.00
C SER A 130 7.75 -20.23 2.15
N ALA A 131 8.90 -20.68 2.66
CA ALA A 131 9.78 -21.61 1.96
C ALA A 131 10.42 -22.59 2.95
N ILE A 132 10.86 -23.76 2.47
CA ILE A 132 11.54 -24.75 3.32
C ILE A 132 12.93 -24.29 3.77
N LEU A 133 13.64 -23.52 2.93
CA LEU A 133 14.95 -22.95 3.26
C LEU A 133 14.89 -21.42 3.38
N PRO A 134 15.43 -20.82 4.47
CA PRO A 134 16.27 -21.46 5.50
C PRO A 134 15.52 -22.31 6.53
N GLU A 135 14.25 -22.00 6.82
CA GLU A 135 13.39 -22.81 7.69
C GLU A 135 11.91 -22.49 7.38
N LEU A 136 11.06 -23.52 7.33
CA LEU A 136 9.61 -23.36 7.30
C LEU A 136 9.06 -23.11 8.71
N SER A 137 8.78 -21.85 9.04
CA SER A 137 8.19 -21.49 10.34
C SER A 137 6.67 -21.35 10.26
N LEU A 138 5.94 -22.31 10.82
CA LEU A 138 4.47 -22.25 10.91
C LEU A 138 3.98 -21.07 11.74
N ASN A 139 4.71 -20.72 12.81
CA ASN A 139 4.40 -19.56 13.65
C ASN A 139 4.37 -18.24 12.84
N ILE A 140 5.21 -18.11 11.81
CA ILE A 140 5.16 -16.92 10.94
C ILE A 140 3.85 -16.92 10.12
N ILE A 141 3.45 -18.06 9.58
CA ILE A 141 2.20 -18.21 8.82
C ILE A 141 1.02 -17.84 9.73
N ASP A 142 0.93 -18.44 10.92
CA ASP A 142 -0.15 -18.19 11.89
C ASP A 142 -0.29 -16.70 12.22
N ARG A 143 0.84 -16.01 12.45
CA ARG A 143 0.83 -14.57 12.74
C ARG A 143 0.31 -13.73 11.58
N TYR A 144 0.60 -14.12 10.34
CA TYR A 144 0.04 -13.45 9.18
C TYR A 144 -1.45 -13.76 8.99
N LEU A 145 -1.87 -15.00 9.22
CA LEU A 145 -3.30 -15.36 9.18
C LEU A 145 -4.10 -14.53 10.19
N VAL A 146 -3.62 -14.41 11.43
CA VAL A 146 -4.24 -13.54 12.45
C VAL A 146 -4.34 -12.09 11.97
N ALA A 147 -3.30 -11.57 11.30
CA ALA A 147 -3.34 -10.21 10.76
C ALA A 147 -4.33 -10.05 9.59
N CYS A 148 -4.48 -11.07 8.75
CA CYS A 148 -5.44 -11.10 7.64
C CYS A 148 -6.87 -11.11 8.16
N GLU A 149 -7.18 -12.02 9.10
CA GLU A 149 -8.49 -12.10 9.76
C GLU A 149 -8.84 -10.80 10.51
N ALA A 150 -7.87 -10.20 11.20
CA ALA A 150 -8.09 -8.93 11.91
C ALA A 150 -8.41 -7.75 10.97
N GLN A 151 -8.15 -7.87 9.67
CA GLN A 151 -8.46 -6.86 8.65
C GLN A 151 -9.54 -7.32 7.67
N ASP A 152 -10.16 -8.49 7.88
CA ASP A 152 -11.15 -9.09 6.98
C ASP A 152 -10.63 -9.23 5.53
N ILE A 153 -9.35 -9.61 5.39
CA ILE A 153 -8.69 -9.85 4.10
C ILE A 153 -8.45 -11.34 3.94
N GLU A 154 -8.85 -11.92 2.81
CA GLU A 154 -8.63 -13.34 2.54
C GLU A 154 -7.13 -13.64 2.31
N PRO A 155 -6.53 -14.55 3.09
CA PRO A 155 -5.14 -14.96 2.88
C PRO A 155 -5.00 -16.08 1.85
N LEU A 156 -3.90 -16.06 1.10
CA LEU A 156 -3.44 -17.15 0.24
C LEU A 156 -2.07 -17.62 0.73
N ILE A 157 -1.96 -18.87 1.18
CA ILE A 157 -0.67 -19.44 1.61
C ILE A 157 0.05 -20.01 0.38
N VAL A 158 1.28 -19.57 0.17
CA VAL A 158 2.14 -20.05 -0.91
C VAL A 158 3.41 -20.65 -0.35
N LEU A 159 3.69 -21.89 -0.73
CA LEU A 159 4.96 -22.51 -0.43
C LEU A 159 5.89 -22.46 -1.64
N ASN A 160 7.01 -21.77 -1.47
CA ASN A 160 8.07 -21.62 -2.45
C ASN A 160 9.21 -22.63 -2.19
N LYS A 161 10.04 -22.85 -3.22
CA LYS A 161 11.22 -23.74 -3.21
C LYS A 161 10.91 -25.23 -2.97
N ILE A 162 9.78 -25.70 -3.48
CA ILE A 162 9.38 -27.11 -3.38
C ILE A 162 10.27 -28.02 -4.25
N ASP A 163 10.95 -27.45 -5.25
CA ASP A 163 11.93 -28.10 -6.12
C ASP A 163 13.16 -28.62 -5.37
N LEU A 164 13.41 -28.11 -4.16
CA LEU A 164 14.51 -28.54 -3.31
C LEU A 164 14.17 -29.76 -2.44
N LEU A 165 12.92 -30.22 -2.48
CA LEU A 165 12.44 -31.33 -1.66
C LEU A 165 12.51 -32.64 -2.44
N ASP A 166 12.93 -33.70 -1.76
CA ASP A 166 12.68 -35.07 -2.20
C ASP A 166 11.23 -35.49 -1.86
N ASP A 167 10.85 -36.70 -2.24
CA ASP A 167 9.50 -37.22 -2.02
C ASP A 167 9.12 -37.26 -0.53
N ASP A 168 10.09 -37.56 0.35
CA ASP A 168 9.89 -37.56 1.80
C ASP A 168 9.63 -36.15 2.33
N GLY A 169 10.45 -35.17 1.92
CA GLY A 169 10.28 -33.76 2.26
C GLY A 169 8.95 -33.18 1.75
N LEU A 170 8.56 -33.52 0.52
CA LEU A 170 7.27 -33.12 -0.05
C LEU A 170 6.09 -33.66 0.77
N ARG A 171 6.12 -34.94 1.18
CA ARG A 171 5.06 -35.49 2.03
C ARG A 171 4.99 -34.78 3.37
N PHE A 172 6.12 -34.61 4.05
CA PHE A 172 6.18 -33.93 5.35
C PHE A 172 5.56 -32.52 5.26
N VAL A 173 5.95 -31.77 4.24
CA VAL A 173 5.43 -30.43 3.99
C VAL A 173 3.93 -30.44 3.72
N ASN A 174 3.44 -31.37 2.90
CA ASN A 174 2.02 -31.48 2.59
C ASN A 174 1.19 -31.80 3.85
N GLU A 175 1.69 -32.67 4.74
CA GLU A 175 1.05 -32.96 6.02
C GLU A 175 0.94 -31.70 6.90
N GLN A 176 2.02 -30.92 7.02
CA GLN A 176 1.99 -29.66 7.77
C GLN A 176 1.01 -28.67 7.15
N MET A 177 1.00 -28.59 5.82
CA MET A 177 0.11 -27.67 5.13
C MET A 177 -1.35 -28.08 5.36
N ASP A 178 -1.69 -29.37 5.33
CA ASP A 178 -3.06 -29.87 5.47
C ASP A 178 -3.82 -29.34 6.68
N ILE A 179 -3.12 -28.97 7.76
CA ILE A 179 -3.69 -28.22 8.90
C ILE A 179 -4.46 -26.97 8.42
N TYR A 180 -3.85 -26.16 7.55
CA TYR A 180 -4.45 -24.93 7.02
C TYR A 180 -5.58 -25.18 6.02
N ARG A 181 -5.55 -26.29 5.26
CA ARG A 181 -6.64 -26.67 4.33
C ARG A 181 -7.87 -27.10 5.11
N ASN A 182 -7.68 -27.86 6.18
CA ASN A 182 -8.78 -28.37 6.98
C ASN A 182 -9.54 -27.25 7.71
N ILE A 183 -8.90 -26.09 7.94
CA ILE A 183 -9.54 -24.89 8.47
C ILE A 183 -10.00 -23.90 7.39
N GLY A 184 -9.96 -24.28 6.11
CA GLY A 184 -10.59 -23.55 5.01
C GLY A 184 -9.69 -22.58 4.23
N TYR A 185 -8.40 -22.49 4.53
CA TYR A 185 -7.49 -21.61 3.79
C TYR A 185 -7.05 -22.19 2.45
N ARG A 186 -7.06 -21.34 1.42
CA ARG A 186 -6.55 -21.67 0.07
C ARG A 186 -5.02 -21.74 0.08
N ARG A 187 -4.47 -22.65 -0.74
CA ARG A 187 -3.03 -22.78 -0.97
C ARG A 187 -2.69 -22.83 -2.45
N ALA A 188 -1.53 -22.28 -2.81
CA ALA A 188 -0.89 -22.55 -4.08
C ALA A 188 0.52 -23.10 -3.84
N ALA A 189 0.83 -24.24 -4.46
CA ALA A 189 2.20 -24.74 -4.54
C ALA A 189 2.91 -24.00 -5.69
N GLY A 190 4.18 -23.64 -5.49
CA GLY A 190 4.95 -22.85 -6.45
C GLY A 190 4.89 -23.41 -7.88
N PHE A 191 4.67 -22.51 -8.84
CA PHE A 191 4.63 -22.77 -10.29
C PHE A 191 5.73 -23.76 -10.71
N GLN A 192 5.34 -24.90 -11.27
CA GLN A 192 6.21 -25.64 -12.18
C GLN A 192 6.43 -24.74 -13.39
N SER A 193 7.68 -24.34 -13.66
CA SER A 193 8.02 -23.85 -14.99
C SER A 193 7.74 -25.00 -15.95
N ASP A 194 6.70 -24.85 -16.75
CA ASP A 194 6.43 -25.72 -17.88
C ASP A 194 7.59 -25.52 -18.87
N SER A 195 8.66 -26.30 -18.70
CA SER A 195 9.75 -26.40 -19.66
C SER A 195 9.28 -27.28 -20.82
N GLY A 196 8.24 -26.81 -21.51
CA GLY A 196 7.79 -27.31 -22.81
C GLY A 196 8.18 -26.32 -23.88
N ARG A 197 9.42 -26.40 -24.36
CA ARG A 197 9.82 -25.82 -25.65
C ARG A 197 9.04 -26.50 -26.77
N PRO A 198 8.56 -25.78 -27.80
CA PRO A 198 8.75 -26.23 -29.17
C PRO A 198 10.21 -26.06 -29.61
#